data_AF-A0A1H0HF87-F1
#
_entry.id   AF-A0A1H0HF87-F1
#
_cell.length_a   1.000
_cell.length_b   1.000
_cell.length_c   1.000
_cell.angle_alpha   90.00
_cell.angle_beta   90.00
_cell.angle_gamma   90.00
#
_symmetry.space_group_name_H-M   'P 1'
#
loop_
_entity.id
_entity.type
_entity.pdbx_description
1 polymer ?
#
loop_
_entity_poly.entity_id
_entity_poly.type
_entity_poly.pdbx_seq_one_letter_code
_entity_poly.pdbx_strand_id
1 'polypeptide(L)'
;MSTALIQHAGPEDGTQLCFDLHDGKFGPWVVTHKGDQAVRKLLDSHYSRQSKGHSQFCRPGNNLILRNVDCTAVWISWRSLYRDDGQEDVWECASFRNSAASGYLSSEMIHWAIYTTICCWHDRYPAKGIITYVDSSKILSSNPGYRFKVAGFKEIGRSKRRNLILLHHPLENNYLALRAAKGIREIDYWVRTALDSGEFAQAYDFFRDGDEHYKFLHHLQQMVQHGRLTAWRGLEESVMKYEELMEIISPYEEIDI
;
A
#
# COMPACT_ATOMS: atom_id res chain seq x y z
N MET A 1 -0.46 -41.79 -0.61
CA MET A 1 -0.66 -41.94 0.85
C MET A 1 0.69 -41.77 1.52
N SER A 2 0.93 -40.65 2.20
CA SER A 2 1.51 -40.63 3.55
C SER A 2 1.60 -39.18 4.01
N THR A 3 1.02 -38.98 5.19
CA THR A 3 0.81 -37.76 5.96
C THR A 3 2.13 -37.30 6.60
N ALA A 4 2.36 -35.99 6.69
CA ALA A 4 3.30 -35.39 7.64
C ALA A 4 2.60 -34.17 8.26
N LEU A 5 1.87 -34.38 9.37
CA LEU A 5 2.30 -34.08 10.75
C LEU A 5 2.62 -32.60 10.96
N ILE A 6 1.58 -31.88 11.33
CA ILE A 6 1.60 -30.54 11.91
C ILE A 6 2.22 -30.66 13.30
N GLN A 7 3.39 -30.05 13.51
CA GLN A 7 3.91 -29.77 14.85
C GLN A 7 3.57 -28.32 15.21
N HIS A 8 2.90 -28.17 16.36
CA HIS A 8 2.58 -26.90 16.98
C HIS A 8 3.85 -26.18 17.45
N ALA A 9 4.00 -24.91 17.08
CA ALA A 9 4.93 -23.97 17.71
C ALA A 9 4.13 -22.90 18.49
N GLY A 10 4.59 -22.59 19.71
CA GLY A 10 3.97 -21.69 20.67
C GLY A 10 4.05 -20.20 20.31
N PRO A 11 3.58 -19.32 21.21
CA PRO A 11 3.17 -17.96 20.88
C PRO A 11 4.27 -16.92 21.17
N GLU A 12 5.43 -17.00 20.52
CA GLU A 12 6.46 -15.96 20.63
C GLU A 12 7.20 -15.79 19.30
N ASP A 13 6.62 -15.03 18.37
CA ASP A 13 7.28 -13.94 17.62
C ASP A 13 6.30 -13.39 16.58
N GLY A 14 5.90 -12.14 16.77
CA GLY A 14 4.88 -11.44 15.98
C GLY A 14 5.32 -11.04 14.56
N THR A 15 6.15 -11.84 13.90
CA THR A 15 6.60 -11.61 12.53
C THR A 15 6.18 -12.80 11.68
N GLN A 16 4.89 -12.85 11.33
CA GLN A 16 4.46 -13.73 10.24
C GLN A 16 5.03 -13.13 8.95
N LEU A 17 6.21 -13.60 8.55
CA LEU A 17 6.79 -13.40 7.23
C LEU A 17 5.78 -13.90 6.19
N CYS A 18 5.17 -12.95 5.48
CA CYS A 18 4.26 -13.26 4.39
C CYS A 18 5.06 -13.70 3.18
N PHE A 19 5.18 -15.01 3.01
CA PHE A 19 5.71 -15.59 1.79
C PHE A 19 4.73 -15.35 0.62
N ASP A 20 5.23 -14.56 -0.32
CA ASP A 20 4.90 -14.35 -1.72
C ASP A 20 3.93 -15.32 -2.39
N LEU A 21 2.94 -14.75 -3.07
CA LEU A 21 2.49 -15.23 -4.39
C LEU A 21 2.15 -14.03 -5.29
N HIS A 22 3.16 -13.18 -5.52
CA HIS A 22 3.41 -12.22 -6.61
C HIS A 22 4.63 -11.39 -6.16
N ASP A 23 5.82 -11.98 -6.25
CA ASP A 23 7.14 -11.37 -5.97
C ASP A 23 7.28 -10.56 -4.66
N GLY A 24 6.46 -10.83 -3.64
CA GLY A 24 6.55 -10.23 -2.30
C GLY A 24 6.25 -8.75 -2.18
N LYS A 25 6.01 -8.09 -3.32
CA LYS A 25 5.90 -6.64 -3.45
C LYS A 25 4.80 -6.01 -2.59
N PHE A 26 3.70 -6.73 -2.37
CA PHE A 26 2.51 -6.22 -1.70
C PHE A 26 2.13 -6.97 -0.41
N GLY A 27 3.09 -7.72 0.15
CA GLY A 27 2.91 -8.50 1.36
C GLY A 27 1.74 -9.49 1.21
N PRO A 28 0.69 -9.43 2.07
CA PRO A 28 -0.40 -10.40 2.04
C PRO A 28 -1.42 -10.19 0.92
N TRP A 29 -1.24 -9.18 0.06
CA TRP A 29 -2.24 -8.78 -0.91
C TRP A 29 -1.95 -9.29 -2.33
N VAL A 30 -3.01 -9.81 -2.94
CA VAL A 30 -3.11 -10.13 -4.37
C VAL A 30 -4.11 -9.16 -4.99
N VAL A 31 -3.70 -8.52 -6.10
CA VAL A 31 -4.58 -7.63 -6.87
C VAL A 31 -5.64 -8.46 -7.60
N THR A 32 -6.89 -8.02 -7.56
CA THR A 32 -8.00 -8.68 -8.26
C THR A 32 -8.96 -7.64 -8.87
N HIS A 33 -10.11 -8.10 -9.38
CA HIS A 33 -11.09 -7.29 -10.09
C HIS A 33 -12.45 -7.22 -9.36
N LYS A 34 -13.26 -6.21 -9.72
CA LYS A 34 -14.58 -5.92 -9.13
C LYS A 34 -15.67 -6.99 -9.33
N GLY A 35 -15.35 -8.08 -10.02
CA GLY A 35 -16.23 -9.23 -10.27
C GLY A 35 -15.75 -10.52 -9.62
N ASP A 36 -14.71 -10.46 -8.79
CA ASP A 36 -14.16 -11.60 -8.08
C ASP A 36 -15.25 -12.21 -7.18
N GLN A 37 -15.60 -13.48 -7.45
CA GLN A 37 -16.70 -14.15 -6.79
C GLN A 37 -16.42 -14.43 -5.30
N ALA A 38 -15.16 -14.67 -4.93
CA ALA A 38 -14.78 -14.94 -3.56
C ALA A 38 -14.86 -13.65 -2.73
N VAL A 39 -14.35 -12.54 -3.29
CA VAL A 39 -14.47 -11.21 -2.67
C VAL A 39 -15.92 -10.79 -2.53
N ARG A 40 -16.76 -11.05 -3.54
CA ARG A 40 -18.19 -10.77 -3.49
C ARG A 40 -18.86 -11.46 -2.30
N LYS A 41 -18.60 -12.76 -2.10
CA LYS A 41 -19.13 -13.54 -0.96
C LYS A 41 -18.69 -12.95 0.38
N LEU A 42 -17.41 -12.59 0.49
CA LEU A 42 -16.88 -11.95 1.70
C LEU A 42 -17.60 -10.61 1.99
N LEU A 43 -17.78 -9.77 0.96
CA LEU A 43 -18.40 -8.44 1.08
C LEU A 43 -19.92 -8.47 1.28
N ASP A 44 -20.62 -9.52 0.86
CA ASP A 44 -22.07 -9.64 1.11
C ASP A 44 -22.42 -9.65 2.61
N SER A 45 -21.44 -9.97 3.46
CA SER A 45 -21.53 -9.89 4.92
C SER A 45 -21.04 -8.56 5.52
N HIS A 46 -20.49 -7.65 4.71
CA HIS A 46 -19.98 -6.36 5.17
C HIS A 46 -21.07 -5.29 5.22
N TYR A 47 -21.09 -4.45 6.26
CA TYR A 47 -22.16 -3.48 6.49
C TYR A 47 -22.23 -2.36 5.43
N SER A 48 -21.14 -2.11 4.70
CA SER A 48 -21.13 -1.11 3.61
C SER A 48 -21.79 -1.63 2.33
N ARG A 49 -22.05 -2.94 2.22
CA ARG A 49 -22.61 -3.53 1.01
C ARG A 49 -24.09 -3.19 0.86
N GLN A 50 -24.42 -2.41 -0.17
CA GLN A 50 -25.78 -1.98 -0.47
C GLN A 50 -26.62 -3.08 -1.16
N SER A 51 -26.06 -3.71 -2.20
CA SER A 51 -26.76 -4.74 -2.99
C SER A 51 -26.08 -6.09 -2.84
N LYS A 52 -26.54 -6.91 -1.88
CA LYS A 52 -26.02 -8.28 -1.66
C LYS A 52 -26.29 -9.17 -2.87
N GLY A 53 -25.33 -10.02 -3.22
CA GLY A 53 -25.46 -10.96 -4.34
C GLY A 53 -25.21 -10.34 -5.73
N HIS A 54 -25.23 -9.03 -5.89
CA HIS A 54 -24.93 -8.36 -7.15
C HIS A 54 -23.52 -8.72 -7.66
N SER A 55 -23.37 -8.94 -8.97
CA SER A 55 -22.14 -9.45 -9.60
C SER A 55 -20.93 -8.55 -9.39
N GLN A 56 -21.15 -7.24 -9.29
CA GLN A 56 -20.14 -6.25 -8.95
C GLN A 56 -20.40 -5.64 -7.57
N PHE A 57 -19.32 -5.32 -6.85
CA PHE A 57 -19.37 -4.80 -5.48
C PHE A 57 -18.73 -3.42 -5.30
N CYS A 58 -18.19 -2.85 -6.38
CA CYS A 58 -17.60 -1.52 -6.42
C CYS A 58 -18.59 -0.50 -6.99
N ARG A 59 -18.55 0.73 -6.47
CA ARG A 59 -19.26 1.87 -7.08
C ARG A 59 -18.50 2.39 -8.33
N PRO A 60 -19.16 3.16 -9.21
CA PRO A 60 -18.50 3.77 -10.37
C PRO A 60 -17.28 4.61 -10.00
N GLY A 61 -16.27 4.64 -10.87
CA GLY A 61 -14.98 5.30 -10.65
C GLY A 61 -13.79 4.33 -10.76
N ASN A 62 -12.62 4.79 -10.33
CA ASN A 62 -11.40 3.97 -10.32
C ASN A 62 -11.33 3.17 -9.02
N ASN A 63 -11.11 1.86 -9.16
CA ASN A 63 -11.11 0.92 -8.05
C ASN A 63 -9.83 0.07 -8.11
N LEU A 64 -9.19 -0.11 -6.97
CA LEU A 64 -8.15 -1.12 -6.76
C LEU A 64 -8.66 -2.09 -5.70
N ILE A 65 -8.71 -3.37 -6.07
CA ILE A 65 -9.24 -4.43 -5.21
C ILE A 65 -8.07 -5.33 -4.82
N LEU A 66 -7.87 -5.48 -3.52
CA LEU A 66 -6.86 -6.33 -2.93
C LEU A 66 -7.55 -7.41 -2.11
N ARG A 67 -7.12 -8.66 -2.26
CA ARG A 67 -7.54 -9.78 -1.39
C ARG A 67 -6.33 -10.58 -0.96
N ASN A 68 -6.39 -11.24 0.18
CA ASN A 68 -5.38 -12.26 0.46
C ASN A 68 -5.66 -13.55 -0.33
N VAL A 69 -4.68 -14.45 -0.35
CA VAL A 69 -4.75 -15.73 -1.08
C VAL A 69 -6.01 -16.51 -0.70
N ASP A 70 -6.27 -16.64 0.61
CA ASP A 70 -7.42 -17.40 1.15
C ASP A 70 -8.76 -16.66 1.05
N CYS A 71 -8.77 -15.43 0.53
CA CYS A 71 -9.98 -14.59 0.43
C CYS A 71 -10.72 -14.40 1.77
N THR A 72 -9.99 -14.40 2.88
CA THR A 72 -10.49 -14.09 4.22
C THR A 72 -10.38 -12.61 4.56
N ALA A 73 -9.61 -11.86 3.77
CA ALA A 73 -9.46 -10.42 3.86
C ALA A 73 -9.59 -9.73 2.49
N VAL A 74 -10.14 -8.52 2.50
CA VAL A 74 -10.29 -7.66 1.33
C VAL A 74 -10.05 -6.20 1.72
N TRP A 75 -9.41 -5.46 0.81
CA TRP A 75 -9.33 -4.00 0.82
C TRP A 75 -9.75 -3.45 -0.54
N ILE A 76 -10.53 -2.36 -0.54
CA ILE A 76 -10.95 -1.67 -1.76
C ILE A 76 -10.56 -0.20 -1.65
N SER A 77 -9.61 0.23 -2.48
CA SER A 77 -9.35 1.64 -2.71
C SER A 77 -10.27 2.17 -3.79
N TRP A 78 -10.77 3.39 -3.61
CA TRP A 78 -11.59 4.10 -4.57
C TRP A 78 -11.11 5.54 -4.75
N ARG A 79 -11.13 6.01 -6.00
CA ARG A 79 -10.97 7.43 -6.36
C ARG A 79 -11.91 7.82 -7.49
N SER A 80 -12.36 9.07 -7.47
CA SER A 80 -13.22 9.66 -8.51
C SER A 80 -12.84 11.12 -8.70
N LEU A 81 -13.10 11.63 -9.92
CA LEU A 81 -12.99 13.06 -10.22
C LEU A 81 -14.07 13.89 -9.51
N TYR A 82 -15.22 13.28 -9.26
CA TYR A 82 -16.37 13.94 -8.63
C TYR A 82 -16.81 13.16 -7.39
N ARG A 83 -16.96 13.89 -6.28
CA ARG A 83 -17.43 13.38 -4.98
C ARG A 83 -18.51 14.32 -4.45
N ASP A 84 -19.56 13.77 -3.86
CA ASP A 84 -20.71 14.49 -3.31
C ASP A 84 -20.59 14.75 -1.79
N ASP A 85 -19.55 14.22 -1.15
CA ASP A 85 -19.30 14.34 0.29
C ASP A 85 -18.37 15.51 0.67
N GLY A 86 -18.01 16.35 -0.32
CA GLY A 86 -17.15 17.51 -0.14
C GLY A 86 -15.69 17.17 0.20
N GLN A 87 -15.30 15.89 0.11
CA GLN A 87 -13.90 15.51 0.20
C GLN A 87 -13.25 15.72 -1.16
N GLU A 88 -12.12 16.42 -1.18
CA GLU A 88 -11.39 16.75 -2.39
C GLU A 88 -9.95 16.26 -2.27
N ASP A 89 -9.39 15.79 -3.38
CA ASP A 89 -8.00 15.35 -3.46
C ASP A 89 -7.61 14.32 -2.38
N VAL A 90 -8.49 13.32 -2.21
CA VAL A 90 -8.33 12.16 -1.33
C VAL A 90 -8.52 10.87 -2.11
N TRP A 91 -7.88 9.80 -1.67
CA TRP A 91 -8.32 8.43 -1.97
C TRP A 91 -9.14 7.87 -0.82
N GLU A 92 -10.01 6.91 -1.09
CA GLU A 92 -10.85 6.31 -0.05
C GLU A 92 -10.65 4.80 0.03
N CYS A 93 -10.53 4.29 1.25
CA CYS A 93 -10.83 2.90 1.55
C CYS A 93 -12.36 2.72 1.58
N ALA A 94 -12.94 2.30 0.46
CA ALA A 94 -14.39 2.11 0.33
C ALA A 94 -14.90 0.89 1.14
N SER A 95 -14.04 -0.12 1.31
CA SER A 95 -14.33 -1.27 2.16
C SER A 95 -13.05 -1.95 2.59
N PHE A 96 -13.00 -2.34 3.87
CA PHE A 96 -11.98 -3.23 4.39
C PHE A 96 -12.64 -4.26 5.29
N ARG A 97 -12.30 -5.53 5.11
CA ARG A 97 -12.73 -6.61 5.99
C ARG A 97 -11.59 -7.60 6.14
N ASN A 98 -11.29 -7.96 7.37
CA ASN A 98 -10.47 -9.12 7.69
C ASN A 98 -11.33 -10.03 8.60
N SER A 99 -11.55 -11.26 8.16
CA SER A 99 -12.34 -12.27 8.88
C SER A 99 -11.51 -13.46 9.35
N ALA A 100 -10.20 -13.44 9.10
CA ALA A 100 -9.31 -14.51 9.54
C ALA A 100 -9.22 -14.52 11.07
N ALA A 101 -9.36 -15.72 11.66
CA ALA A 101 -9.24 -15.91 13.11
C ALA A 101 -7.77 -15.97 13.57
N SER A 102 -6.87 -16.36 12.68
CA SER A 102 -5.41 -16.33 12.84
C SER A 102 -4.79 -15.81 11.55
N GLY A 103 -3.63 -15.16 11.63
CA GLY A 103 -2.96 -14.54 10.49
C GLY A 103 -2.56 -13.09 10.73
N TYR A 104 -2.43 -12.31 9.65
CA TYR A 104 -2.04 -10.90 9.70
C TYR A 104 -2.98 -10.06 10.56
N LEU A 105 -2.35 -9.24 11.40
CA LEU A 105 -3.05 -8.18 12.12
C LEU A 105 -3.70 -7.22 11.12
N SER A 106 -4.96 -6.86 11.37
CA SER A 106 -5.69 -5.94 10.48
C SER A 106 -4.96 -4.62 10.27
N SER A 107 -4.27 -4.09 11.29
CA SER A 107 -3.48 -2.86 11.17
C SER A 107 -2.32 -3.00 10.19
N GLU A 108 -1.60 -4.13 10.25
CA GLU A 108 -0.51 -4.44 9.31
C GLU A 108 -1.02 -4.57 7.88
N MET A 109 -2.15 -5.27 7.70
CA MET A 109 -2.78 -5.39 6.39
C MET A 109 -3.18 -4.02 5.82
N ILE A 110 -3.63 -3.09 6.66
CA ILE A 110 -3.96 -1.72 6.25
C ILE A 110 -2.70 -0.98 5.78
N HIS A 111 -1.57 -1.09 6.49
CA HIS A 111 -0.31 -0.49 6.03
C HIS A 111 0.10 -1.01 4.66
N TRP A 112 0.06 -2.32 4.46
CA TRP A 112 0.35 -2.95 3.17
C TRP A 112 -0.63 -2.52 2.08
N ALA A 113 -1.92 -2.38 2.39
CA ALA A 113 -2.93 -1.97 1.43
C ALA A 113 -2.73 -0.52 0.97
N ILE A 114 -2.40 0.37 1.90
CA ILE A 114 -2.05 1.76 1.59
C ILE A 114 -0.80 1.80 0.71
N TYR A 115 0.27 1.09 1.10
CA TYR A 115 1.50 1.00 0.32
C TYR A 115 1.24 0.51 -1.11
N THR A 116 0.53 -0.62 -1.24
CA THR A 116 0.12 -1.19 -2.52
C THR A 116 -0.69 -0.20 -3.36
N THR A 117 -1.61 0.55 -2.73
CA THR A 117 -2.41 1.56 -3.43
C THR A 117 -1.52 2.68 -4.00
N ILE A 118 -0.53 3.14 -3.24
CA ILE A 118 0.42 4.16 -3.73
C ILE A 118 1.20 3.64 -4.93
N CYS A 119 1.72 2.42 -4.85
CA CYS A 119 2.48 1.80 -5.93
C CYS A 119 1.62 1.59 -7.19
N CYS A 120 0.38 1.11 -7.05
CA CYS A 120 -0.50 0.85 -8.19
C CYS A 120 -1.07 2.14 -8.81
N TRP A 121 -1.26 3.19 -8.02
CA TRP A 121 -1.82 4.47 -8.46
C TRP A 121 -0.77 5.58 -8.45
N HIS A 122 0.42 5.23 -8.94
CA HIS A 122 1.58 6.12 -9.07
C HIS A 122 1.39 7.25 -10.08
N ASP A 123 0.24 7.34 -10.76
CA ASP A 123 -0.07 8.43 -11.69
C ASP A 123 -0.40 9.73 -10.95
N ARG A 124 -1.01 9.63 -9.77
CA ARG A 124 -1.39 10.80 -8.96
C ARG A 124 -1.71 10.39 -7.53
N TYR A 125 -0.91 10.85 -6.59
CA TYR A 125 -1.28 10.75 -5.18
C TYR A 125 -2.11 11.96 -4.68
N PRO A 126 -3.08 11.73 -3.78
CA PRO A 126 -3.90 12.78 -3.16
C PRO A 126 -3.11 13.62 -2.15
N ALA A 127 -3.09 14.95 -2.28
CA ALA A 127 -2.43 15.81 -1.29
C ALA A 127 -3.05 15.68 0.11
N LYS A 128 -4.35 15.34 0.19
CA LYS A 128 -5.04 15.11 1.47
C LYS A 128 -5.02 13.64 1.90
N GLY A 129 -4.27 12.76 1.25
CA GLY A 129 -4.04 11.39 1.69
C GLY A 129 -5.24 10.44 1.52
N ILE A 130 -5.37 9.49 2.44
CA ILE A 130 -6.39 8.43 2.37
C ILE A 130 -7.44 8.61 3.47
N ILE A 131 -8.70 8.42 3.13
CA ILE A 131 -9.81 8.47 4.09
C ILE A 131 -10.58 7.15 4.16
N THR A 132 -11.36 6.97 5.21
CA THR A 132 -12.37 5.92 5.31
C THR A 132 -13.56 6.39 6.15
N TYR A 133 -14.74 5.85 5.87
CA TYR A 133 -15.94 6.10 6.66
C TYR A 133 -16.31 4.86 7.48
N VAL A 134 -16.48 5.05 8.78
CA VAL A 134 -16.81 4.00 9.73
C VAL A 134 -18.21 4.19 10.28
N ASP A 135 -19.09 3.21 10.10
CA ASP A 135 -20.43 3.19 10.66
C ASP A 135 -20.37 2.66 12.10
N SER A 136 -20.27 3.57 13.07
CA SER A 136 -20.22 3.20 14.49
C SER A 136 -21.48 2.47 14.96
N SER A 137 -22.62 2.64 14.29
CA SER A 137 -23.87 1.94 14.65
C SER A 137 -23.87 0.45 14.27
N LYS A 138 -22.90 0.02 13.44
CA LYS A 138 -22.76 -1.36 12.94
C LYS A 138 -21.60 -2.10 13.60
N ILE A 139 -20.98 -1.51 14.63
CA ILE A 139 -19.79 -2.03 15.29
C ILE A 139 -20.11 -2.23 16.78
N LEU A 140 -19.88 -3.44 17.28
CA LEU A 140 -20.10 -3.78 18.69
C LEU A 140 -19.03 -3.20 19.63
N SER A 141 -17.82 -2.97 19.11
CA SER A 141 -16.72 -2.38 19.87
C SER A 141 -17.03 -0.96 20.31
N SER A 142 -16.70 -0.63 21.56
CA SER A 142 -16.74 0.73 22.11
C SER A 142 -15.72 1.67 21.45
N ASN A 143 -14.78 1.15 20.68
CA ASN A 143 -13.83 1.93 19.88
C ASN A 143 -14.00 1.65 18.37
N PRO A 144 -15.01 2.25 17.71
CA PRO A 144 -15.21 2.12 16.28
C PRO A 144 -13.97 2.57 15.49
N GLY A 145 -13.61 1.78 14.48
CA GLY A 145 -12.43 2.04 13.66
C GLY A 145 -11.10 1.75 14.36
N TYR A 146 -11.09 1.07 15.52
CA TYR A 146 -9.87 0.77 16.28
C TYR A 146 -8.68 0.29 15.42
N ARG A 147 -8.90 -0.66 14.51
CA ARG A 147 -7.83 -1.19 13.64
C ARG A 147 -7.25 -0.14 12.69
N PHE A 148 -8.07 0.77 12.18
CA PHE A 148 -7.61 1.92 11.40
C PHE A 148 -6.81 2.88 12.27
N LYS A 149 -7.29 3.17 13.49
CA LYS A 149 -6.57 4.05 14.43
C LYS A 149 -5.20 3.51 14.80
N VAL A 150 -5.09 2.20 15.05
CA VAL A 150 -3.81 1.51 15.26
C VAL A 150 -2.90 1.63 14.03
N ALA A 151 -3.46 1.53 12.82
CA ALA A 151 -2.72 1.76 11.58
C ALA A 151 -2.38 3.25 11.30
N GLY A 152 -2.63 4.15 12.26
CA GLY A 152 -2.27 5.56 12.17
C GLY A 152 -3.35 6.49 11.61
N PHE A 153 -4.58 6.01 11.40
CA PHE A 153 -5.70 6.89 11.04
C PHE A 153 -6.12 7.76 12.23
N LYS A 154 -6.54 9.00 11.95
CA LYS A 154 -7.06 9.98 12.91
C LYS A 154 -8.51 10.32 12.57
N GLU A 155 -9.35 10.52 13.58
CA GLU A 155 -10.72 11.02 13.38
C GLU A 155 -10.68 12.51 13.08
N ILE A 156 -11.29 12.90 11.96
CA ILE A 156 -11.30 14.30 11.48
C ILE A 156 -12.72 14.88 11.34
N GLY A 157 -13.74 14.11 11.69
CA GLY A 157 -15.12 14.57 11.67
C GLY A 157 -16.11 13.44 11.37
N ARG A 158 -17.27 13.83 10.85
CA ARG A 158 -18.36 12.90 10.52
C ARG A 158 -19.06 13.25 9.23
N SER A 159 -19.58 12.25 8.53
CA SER A 159 -20.41 12.46 7.34
C SER A 159 -21.73 13.16 7.71
N LYS A 160 -22.15 14.17 6.93
CA LYS A 160 -23.36 14.96 7.24
C LYS A 160 -24.64 14.13 7.31
N ARG A 161 -24.84 13.21 6.36
CA ARG A 161 -26.13 12.50 6.20
C ARG A 161 -26.28 11.28 7.12
N ARG A 162 -25.23 10.48 7.26
CA ARG A 162 -25.28 9.18 7.96
C ARG A 162 -24.54 9.18 9.29
N ASN A 163 -23.94 10.31 9.69
CA ASN A 163 -23.16 10.45 10.90
C ASN A 163 -22.00 9.43 11.06
N LEU A 164 -21.48 8.92 9.92
CA LEU A 164 -20.35 8.00 9.87
C LEU A 164 -19.10 8.73 10.35
N ILE A 165 -18.25 8.06 11.13
CA ILE A 165 -16.96 8.59 11.54
C ILE A 165 -16.06 8.68 10.32
N LEU A 166 -15.54 9.88 10.05
CA LEU A 166 -14.55 10.10 9.01
C LEU A 166 -13.16 9.98 9.62
N LEU A 167 -12.43 8.96 9.17
CA LEU A 167 -11.04 8.75 9.54
C LEU A 167 -10.14 9.13 8.37
N HIS A 168 -9.00 9.74 8.67
CA HIS A 168 -7.98 10.18 7.73
C HIS A 168 -6.63 9.57 8.11
N HIS A 169 -5.94 9.01 7.13
CA HIS A 169 -4.57 8.53 7.26
C HIS A 169 -3.62 9.54 6.63
N PRO A 170 -2.81 10.23 7.44
CA PRO A 170 -1.73 11.03 6.93
C PRO A 170 -0.62 10.09 6.46
N LEU A 171 -0.13 10.29 5.23
CA LEU A 171 0.74 9.30 4.57
C LEU A 171 2.01 9.00 5.36
N GLU A 172 2.56 9.99 6.05
CA GLU A 172 3.73 9.85 6.92
C GLU A 172 3.57 8.80 8.03
N ASN A 173 2.33 8.45 8.38
CA ASN A 173 2.05 7.37 9.32
C ASN A 173 2.14 5.98 8.67
N ASN A 174 2.36 5.87 7.36
CA ASN A 174 2.58 4.60 6.70
C ASN A 174 4.06 4.22 6.76
N TYR A 175 4.39 3.36 7.71
CA TYR A 175 5.79 2.99 7.95
C TYR A 175 6.42 2.22 6.76
N LEU A 176 5.63 1.49 5.96
CA LEU A 176 6.15 0.77 4.79
C LEU A 176 6.57 1.73 3.68
N ALA A 177 5.77 2.75 3.40
CA ALA A 177 6.14 3.82 2.49
C ALA A 177 7.40 4.55 2.98
N LEU A 178 7.50 4.81 4.30
CA LEU A 178 8.66 5.46 4.89
C LEU A 178 9.92 4.59 4.79
N ARG A 179 9.77 3.28 5.05
CA ARG A 179 10.85 2.30 4.94
C ARG A 179 11.32 2.18 3.50
N ALA A 180 10.40 2.09 2.53
CA ALA A 180 10.73 2.04 1.12
C ALA A 180 11.52 3.28 0.68
N ALA A 181 11.10 4.47 1.10
CA ALA A 181 11.82 5.71 0.80
C ALA A 181 13.24 5.74 1.41
N LYS A 182 13.42 5.20 2.62
CA LYS A 182 14.75 5.09 3.25
C LYS A 182 15.65 4.06 2.54
N GLY A 183 15.14 2.88 2.22
CA GLY A 183 15.90 1.81 1.57
C GLY A 183 16.48 2.25 0.22
N ILE A 184 15.78 3.11 -0.51
CA ILE A 184 16.29 3.62 -1.79
C ILE A 184 17.47 4.59 -1.60
N ARG A 185 17.50 5.38 -0.53
CA ARG A 185 18.69 6.20 -0.22
C ARG A 185 19.89 5.33 0.08
N GLU A 186 19.67 4.20 0.74
CA GLU A 186 20.74 3.21 0.96
C GLU A 186 21.21 2.63 -0.37
N ILE A 187 20.29 2.27 -1.28
CA ILE A 187 20.64 1.80 -2.63
C ILE A 187 21.43 2.87 -3.40
N ASP A 188 20.98 4.13 -3.45
CA ASP A 188 21.69 5.23 -4.11
C ASP A 188 23.09 5.45 -3.53
N TYR A 189 23.22 5.35 -2.21
CA TYR A 189 24.52 5.39 -1.54
C TYR A 189 25.44 4.26 -2.02
N TRP A 190 24.93 3.03 -2.12
CA TRP A 190 25.71 1.88 -2.60
C TRP A 190 26.05 1.97 -4.09
N VAL A 191 25.12 2.43 -4.93
CA VAL A 191 25.38 2.72 -6.35
C VAL A 191 26.51 3.73 -6.48
N ARG A 192 26.45 4.87 -5.78
CA ARG A 192 27.51 5.89 -5.82
C ARG A 192 28.85 5.37 -5.32
N THR A 193 28.84 4.61 -4.23
CA THR A 193 30.06 4.00 -3.67
C THR A 193 30.71 3.02 -4.65
N ALA A 194 29.91 2.20 -5.33
CA ALA A 194 30.37 1.29 -6.37
C ALA A 194 30.93 2.04 -7.60
N LEU A 195 30.28 3.13 -8.02
CA LEU A 195 30.78 3.99 -9.09
C LEU A 195 32.11 4.66 -8.72
N ASP A 196 32.23 5.21 -7.51
CA ASP A 196 33.44 5.86 -7.01
C ASP A 196 34.63 4.89 -6.90
N SER A 197 34.36 3.60 -6.69
CA SER A 197 35.37 2.53 -6.65
C SER A 197 35.66 1.88 -8.01
N GLY A 198 34.91 2.25 -9.06
CA GLY A 198 35.03 1.66 -10.41
C GLY A 198 34.36 0.28 -10.55
N GLU A 199 33.55 -0.15 -9.58
CA GLU A 199 32.80 -1.41 -9.59
C GLU A 199 31.48 -1.26 -10.38
N PHE A 200 31.57 -0.94 -11.68
CA PHE A 200 30.40 -0.59 -12.52
C PHE A 200 29.32 -1.69 -12.59
N ALA A 201 29.72 -2.97 -12.66
CA ALA A 201 28.77 -4.08 -12.66
C ALA A 201 27.96 -4.16 -11.36
N GLN A 202 28.63 -3.92 -10.22
CA GLN A 202 27.97 -3.89 -8.92
C GLN A 202 27.05 -2.67 -8.77
N ALA A 203 27.46 -1.51 -9.30
CA ALA A 203 26.61 -0.33 -9.38
C ALA A 203 25.33 -0.61 -10.18
N TYR A 204 25.43 -1.31 -11.32
CA TYR A 204 24.28 -1.73 -12.11
C TYR A 204 23.37 -2.72 -11.36
N ASP A 205 23.94 -3.73 -10.70
CA ASP A 205 23.15 -4.69 -9.92
C ASP A 205 22.39 -4.02 -8.78
N PHE A 206 23.05 -3.15 -7.99
CA PHE A 206 22.38 -2.36 -6.96
C PHE A 206 21.26 -1.47 -7.53
N PHE A 207 21.51 -0.84 -8.68
CA PHE A 207 20.51 0.00 -9.34
C PHE A 207 19.32 -0.82 -9.82
N ARG A 208 19.56 -1.96 -10.49
CA ARG A 208 18.52 -2.86 -11.01
C ARG A 208 17.64 -3.39 -9.88
N ASP A 209 18.23 -3.81 -8.77
CA ASP A 209 17.50 -4.28 -7.58
C ASP A 209 16.62 -3.16 -6.98
N GLY A 210 17.02 -1.90 -7.19
CA GLY A 210 16.28 -0.72 -6.80
C GLY A 210 15.22 -0.25 -7.79
N ASP A 211 15.28 -0.56 -9.10
CA ASP A 211 14.56 0.19 -10.16
C ASP A 211 13.04 0.30 -9.95
N GLU A 212 12.40 -0.77 -9.47
CA GLU A 212 10.97 -0.73 -9.13
C GLU A 212 10.66 0.22 -7.97
N HIS A 213 11.57 0.30 -7.00
CA HIS A 213 11.51 1.23 -5.87
C HIS A 213 11.82 2.67 -6.32
N TYR A 214 12.71 2.86 -7.32
CA TYR A 214 13.01 4.16 -7.92
C TYR A 214 11.78 4.83 -8.55
N LYS A 215 10.93 4.09 -9.27
CA LYS A 215 9.69 4.65 -9.85
C LYS A 215 8.73 5.17 -8.77
N PHE A 216 8.60 4.42 -7.67
CA PHE A 216 7.80 4.82 -6.51
C PHE A 216 8.38 6.07 -5.82
N LEU A 217 9.70 6.14 -5.64
CA LEU A 217 10.33 7.28 -4.99
C LEU A 217 10.39 8.51 -5.88
N HIS A 218 10.65 8.39 -7.18
CA HIS A 218 10.57 9.52 -8.10
C HIS A 218 9.17 10.15 -8.04
N HIS A 219 8.11 9.34 -7.96
CA HIS A 219 6.77 9.87 -7.74
C HIS A 219 6.60 10.56 -6.38
N LEU A 220 7.06 9.94 -5.29
CA LEU A 220 7.05 10.57 -3.95
C LEU A 220 7.82 11.90 -3.95
N GLN A 221 9.02 11.95 -4.53
CA GLN A 221 9.86 13.13 -4.64
C GLN A 221 9.18 14.24 -5.42
N GLN A 222 8.56 13.93 -6.56
CA GLN A 222 7.74 14.88 -7.30
C GLN A 222 6.67 15.47 -6.37
N MET A 223 5.97 14.66 -5.58
CA MET A 223 4.95 15.18 -4.67
C MET A 223 5.49 16.03 -3.53
N VAL A 224 6.66 15.69 -2.97
CA VAL A 224 7.33 16.50 -1.95
C VAL A 224 7.75 17.85 -2.54
N GLN A 225 8.34 17.85 -3.75
CA GLN A 225 8.73 19.05 -4.49
C GLN A 225 7.54 19.97 -4.80
N HIS A 226 6.37 19.40 -5.09
CA HIS A 226 5.12 20.17 -5.27
C HIS A 226 4.50 20.66 -3.95
N GLY A 227 5.19 20.49 -2.81
CA GLY A 227 4.76 20.96 -1.49
C GLY A 227 3.59 20.16 -0.89
N ARG A 228 3.26 18.99 -1.45
CA ARG A 228 2.08 18.20 -1.06
C ARG A 228 2.32 17.24 0.10
N LEU A 229 3.58 16.99 0.45
CA LEU A 229 3.98 16.08 1.52
C LEU A 229 5.11 16.68 2.39
N THR A 230 4.80 17.71 3.17
CA THR A 230 5.81 18.41 3.99
C THR A 230 6.47 17.53 5.06
N ALA A 231 5.79 16.48 5.53
CA ALA A 231 6.34 15.51 6.48
C ALA A 231 7.45 14.62 5.89
N TRP A 232 7.64 14.66 4.57
CA TRP A 232 8.63 13.88 3.82
C TRP A 232 9.79 14.76 3.34
N ARG A 233 9.91 15.97 3.89
CA ARG A 233 11.07 16.84 3.67
C ARG A 233 12.35 16.20 4.18
N GLY A 234 13.44 16.35 3.43
CA GLY A 234 14.71 15.65 3.58
C GLY A 234 14.85 14.38 2.71
N LEU A 235 13.80 13.98 1.98
CA LEU A 235 13.84 12.86 1.02
C LEU A 235 13.89 13.35 -0.44
N GLU A 236 13.97 14.66 -0.67
CA GLU A 236 13.98 15.28 -2.00
C GLU A 236 15.33 15.24 -2.72
N GLU A 237 16.39 14.81 -2.03
CA GLU A 237 17.71 14.67 -2.66
C GLU A 237 17.60 13.74 -3.88
N SER A 238 18.13 14.21 -5.02
CA SER A 238 18.02 13.52 -6.29
C SER A 238 18.66 12.15 -6.19
N VAL A 239 17.84 11.11 -6.40
CA VAL A 239 18.36 9.77 -6.61
C VAL A 239 18.85 9.67 -8.04
N MET A 240 19.96 8.98 -8.27
CA MET A 240 20.52 8.83 -9.61
C MET A 240 19.47 8.23 -10.55
N LYS A 241 19.28 8.82 -11.73
CA LYS A 241 18.36 8.27 -12.73
C LYS A 241 19.02 7.15 -13.52
N TYR A 242 18.21 6.30 -14.15
CA TYR A 242 18.72 5.25 -15.03
C TYR A 242 19.57 5.84 -16.16
N GLU A 243 19.11 6.92 -16.79
CA GLU A 243 19.84 7.59 -17.87
C GLU A 243 21.19 8.13 -17.37
N GLU A 244 21.22 8.73 -16.17
CA GLU A 244 22.44 9.23 -15.54
C GLU A 244 23.42 8.10 -15.23
N LEU A 245 22.93 6.95 -14.74
CA LEU A 245 23.77 5.76 -14.52
C LEU A 245 24.33 5.24 -15.84
N MET A 246 23.48 5.09 -16.87
CA MET A 246 23.89 4.59 -18.18
C MET A 246 24.94 5.51 -18.83
N GLU A 247 24.81 6.83 -18.72
CA GLU A 247 25.84 7.77 -19.18
C GLU A 247 27.20 7.56 -18.49
N ILE A 248 27.19 7.19 -17.20
CA ILE A 248 28.42 6.95 -16.42
C ILE A 248 29.07 5.61 -16.80
N ILE A 249 28.27 4.55 -16.99
CA ILE A 249 28.80 3.20 -17.21
C ILE A 249 29.05 2.89 -18.70
N SER A 250 28.29 3.50 -19.62
CA SER A 250 28.37 3.24 -21.08
C SER A 250 29.77 3.39 -21.68
N PRO A 251 30.62 4.35 -21.26
CA PRO A 251 32.01 4.44 -21.75
C PRO A 251 32.89 3.23 -21.38
N TYR A 252 32.44 2.38 -20.45
CA TYR A 252 33.15 1.22 -19.91
C TYR A 252 32.49 -0.11 -20.30
N GLU A 253 31.46 -0.08 -21.15
CA GLU A 253 30.78 -1.27 -21.65
C GLU A 253 31.60 -1.99 -22.74
N GLU A 254 32.51 -2.87 -22.31
CA GLU A 254 32.76 -4.17 -22.96
C GLU A 254 32.19 -5.29 -22.05
N ILE A 255 30.92 -5.16 -21.63
CA ILE A 255 30.27 -6.12 -20.75
C ILE A 255 29.06 -6.68 -21.51
N ASP A 256 29.14 -7.95 -21.89
CA ASP A 256 28.00 -8.72 -22.42
C ASP A 256 26.88 -8.75 -21.35
N ILE A 257 25.83 -7.94 -21.56
CA ILE A 257 24.56 -7.95 -20.79
C ILE A 257 23.60 -8.98 -21.39
#